data_AF-A0A951S461-F1
#
_entry.id   AF-A0A951S461-F1
#
_cell.length_a   1.000
_cell.length_b   1.000
_cell.length_c   1.000
_cell.angle_alpha   90.00
_cell.angle_beta   90.00
_cell.angle_gamma   90.00
#
_symmetry.space_group_name_H-M   'P 1'
#
loop_
_entity.id
_entity.type
_entity.pdbx_description
1 polymer ?
#
loop_
_entity_poly.entity_id
_entity_poly.type
_entity_poly.pdbx_seq_one_letter_code
_entity_poly.pdbx_strand_id
1 'polypeptide(L)'
;MRKLILILLFTFTSVIYFSCDSAETPADNSDIPADPSGVTVPTTTKNNVLPSATFTAAGNRIKLNILGLLDPTTQQPIAFNYNASNPQGSNLFIEEDGVVKGLKVTKVGTGNVLTADVVFLVDNSGSMDQEADSVAASIIEFANFLQASGLDVKFAVVGFSVSGDINGGINFTTAQKLSTYLNRSTGTYRTEGFSGSDSAALENRALNFGYAGDENGVMAAFFADSVYSWRPGAQRVMVLFTDEPTQNMDGIHWTNAQACSLLSGKTTIHTIYSSDTTYYSWNQYNERPWEVSLCTGGTYKFIPSDAAGLSLKDLPVAGALANSYLVEYVTSQTGKAHTVKVTVFTSTADGVQTFNVTY
;
A
#
# COMPACT_ATOMS: atom_id res chain seq x y z
N MET A 1 -59.62 -42.53 28.12
CA MET A 1 -59.97 -41.08 28.11
C MET A 1 -58.69 -40.32 27.77
N ARG A 2 -58.57 -39.82 26.53
CA ARG A 2 -58.53 -38.37 26.22
C ARG A 2 -57.44 -37.65 27.05
N LYS A 3 -56.37 -37.05 26.50
CA LYS A 3 -56.26 -36.29 25.25
C LYS A 3 -54.82 -35.70 25.11
N LEU A 4 -54.39 -35.49 23.86
CA LEU A 4 -53.50 -34.41 23.34
C LEU A 4 -52.00 -34.49 23.73
N ILE A 5 -50.97 -34.32 22.89
CA ILE A 5 -50.72 -33.64 21.58
C ILE A 5 -49.41 -34.25 21.02
N LEU A 6 -49.33 -34.82 19.79
CA LEU A 6 -48.95 -34.16 18.49
C LEU A 6 -47.51 -33.55 18.55
N ILE A 7 -46.50 -33.82 17.69
CA ILE A 7 -46.47 -33.87 16.22
C ILE A 7 -45.08 -34.29 15.71
N LEU A 8 -45.11 -35.05 14.59
CA LEU A 8 -44.20 -35.19 13.44
C LEU A 8 -42.68 -35.02 13.59
N LEU A 9 -41.98 -36.14 13.34
CA LEU A 9 -40.69 -36.16 12.66
C LEU A 9 -40.91 -35.83 11.16
N PHE A 10 -40.56 -34.62 10.73
CA PHE A 10 -40.36 -34.30 9.32
C PHE A 10 -38.88 -34.40 9.01
N THR A 11 -38.52 -35.38 8.19
CA THR A 11 -37.22 -35.50 7.52
C THR A 11 -37.00 -34.29 6.62
N PHE A 12 -36.15 -33.35 7.04
CA PHE A 12 -35.63 -32.30 6.17
C PHE A 12 -34.37 -32.84 5.47
N THR A 13 -34.57 -33.33 4.24
CA THR A 13 -33.54 -33.38 3.21
C THR A 13 -32.96 -31.98 3.03
N SER A 14 -31.71 -31.78 3.44
CA SER A 14 -30.92 -30.60 3.10
C SER A 14 -30.69 -30.57 1.59
N VAL A 15 -31.58 -29.88 0.88
CA VAL A 15 -31.32 -29.38 -0.47
C VAL A 15 -30.24 -28.32 -0.32
N ILE A 16 -29.01 -28.71 -0.68
CA ILE A 16 -27.90 -27.78 -0.90
C ILE A 16 -28.32 -26.94 -2.12
N TYR A 17 -28.90 -25.77 -1.86
CA TYR A 17 -28.98 -24.74 -2.87
C TYR A 17 -27.55 -24.29 -3.13
N PHE A 18 -26.94 -24.84 -4.18
CA PHE A 18 -26.02 -24.08 -4.99
C PHE A 18 -26.79 -22.85 -5.46
N SER A 19 -26.69 -21.75 -4.70
CA SER A 19 -26.91 -20.43 -5.25
C SER A 19 -25.82 -20.28 -6.30
N CYS A 20 -26.16 -20.65 -7.54
CA CYS A 20 -25.44 -20.21 -8.70
C CYS A 20 -25.36 -18.70 -8.57
N ASP A 21 -24.14 -18.18 -8.43
CA ASP A 21 -23.88 -16.75 -8.44
C ASP A 21 -24.72 -16.16 -9.57
N SER A 22 -25.50 -15.14 -9.23
CA SER A 22 -26.22 -14.38 -10.23
C SER A 22 -25.14 -13.86 -11.15
N ALA A 23 -25.10 -14.36 -12.40
CA ALA A 23 -24.12 -13.93 -13.39
C ALA A 23 -24.04 -12.41 -13.32
N GLU A 24 -22.89 -11.89 -12.87
CA GLU A 24 -22.65 -10.46 -12.86
C GLU A 24 -23.00 -9.98 -14.26
N THR A 25 -23.89 -8.99 -14.36
CA THR A 25 -24.15 -8.31 -15.62
C THR A 25 -22.79 -7.99 -16.24
N PRO A 26 -22.47 -8.51 -17.44
CA PRO A 26 -21.16 -8.28 -18.04
C PRO A 26 -20.89 -6.78 -18.04
N ALA A 27 -19.72 -6.38 -17.56
CA ALA A 27 -19.35 -4.98 -17.55
C ALA A 27 -19.52 -4.42 -18.96
N ASP A 28 -20.32 -3.35 -19.11
CA ASP A 28 -20.37 -2.60 -20.37
C ASP A 28 -18.97 -2.05 -20.62
N ASN A 29 -18.37 -2.37 -21.76
CA ASN A 29 -17.01 -1.98 -22.14
C ASN A 29 -16.97 -1.00 -23.31
N SER A 30 -18.13 -0.48 -23.72
CA SER A 30 -18.25 0.43 -24.87
C SER A 30 -17.56 1.79 -24.66
N ASP A 31 -17.28 2.16 -23.40
CA ASP A 31 -16.56 3.37 -23.00
C ASP A 31 -15.03 3.20 -22.93
N ILE A 32 -14.51 1.97 -23.10
CA ILE A 32 -13.07 1.70 -23.15
C ILE A 32 -12.66 1.62 -24.63
N PRO A 33 -11.67 2.43 -25.08
CA PRO A 33 -11.14 2.33 -26.43
C PRO A 33 -10.59 0.94 -26.74
N ALA A 34 -10.69 0.50 -28.00
CA ALA A 34 -10.04 -0.74 -28.43
C ALA A 34 -8.51 -0.65 -28.31
N ASP A 35 -7.86 -1.80 -28.20
CA ASP A 35 -6.39 -1.89 -28.19
C ASP A 35 -5.80 -1.28 -29.47
N PRO A 36 -4.84 -0.35 -29.34
CA PRO A 36 -4.29 0.32 -30.50
C PRO A 36 -3.27 -0.55 -31.24
N SER A 37 -3.23 -0.44 -32.57
CA SER A 37 -2.22 -1.08 -33.42
C SER A 37 -1.07 -0.13 -33.74
N GLY A 38 0.17 -0.65 -33.82
CA GLY A 38 1.33 0.13 -34.31
C GLY A 38 1.88 1.16 -33.32
N VAL A 39 1.47 1.10 -32.06
CA VAL A 39 2.02 1.94 -30.98
C VAL A 39 3.30 1.32 -30.46
N THR A 40 4.36 2.12 -30.36
CA THR A 40 5.60 1.72 -29.70
C THR A 40 5.67 2.40 -28.35
N VAL A 41 5.67 1.63 -27.26
CA VAL A 41 5.84 2.17 -25.90
C VAL A 41 7.23 2.80 -25.81
N PRO A 42 7.36 4.07 -25.36
CA PRO A 42 8.66 4.71 -25.21
C PRO A 42 9.58 3.95 -24.26
N THR A 43 10.84 3.78 -24.64
CA THR A 43 11.86 3.22 -23.74
C THR A 43 12.13 4.19 -22.59
N THR A 44 12.04 3.71 -21.36
CA THR A 44 12.38 4.49 -20.16
C THR A 44 13.90 4.67 -20.08
N THR A 45 14.34 5.88 -19.76
CA THR A 45 15.77 6.24 -19.76
C THR A 45 16.21 6.92 -18.47
N LYS A 46 15.29 7.63 -17.80
CA LYS A 46 15.52 8.31 -16.53
C LYS A 46 15.28 7.36 -15.36
N ASN A 47 14.26 6.49 -15.45
CA ASN A 47 13.85 5.55 -14.41
C ASN A 47 13.81 6.23 -13.02
N ASN A 48 13.21 7.41 -12.98
CA ASN A 48 13.20 8.30 -11.81
C ASN A 48 11.81 8.40 -11.16
N VAL A 49 10.84 7.64 -11.67
CA VAL A 49 9.55 7.36 -11.03
C VAL A 49 9.26 5.87 -11.12
N LEU A 50 8.47 5.33 -10.20
CA LEU A 50 8.10 3.91 -10.18
C LEU A 50 6.58 3.77 -10.03
N PRO A 51 5.85 3.35 -11.08
CA PRO A 51 4.41 3.14 -10.98
C PRO A 51 4.07 2.05 -9.97
N SER A 52 3.06 2.30 -9.12
CA SER A 52 2.45 1.28 -8.25
C SER A 52 0.96 1.17 -8.54
N ALA A 53 0.44 -0.05 -8.51
CA ALA A 53 -0.94 -0.32 -8.88
C ALA A 53 -1.51 -1.55 -8.18
N THR A 54 -2.82 -1.53 -7.97
CA THR A 54 -3.60 -2.70 -7.55
C THR A 54 -4.69 -3.01 -8.55
N PHE A 55 -4.96 -4.31 -8.73
CA PHE A 55 -5.79 -4.83 -9.80
C PHE A 55 -7.08 -5.41 -9.24
N THR A 56 -8.19 -5.15 -9.92
CA THR A 56 -9.48 -5.83 -9.73
C THR A 56 -10.08 -6.11 -11.10
N ALA A 57 -10.85 -7.20 -11.21
CA ALA A 57 -11.54 -7.56 -12.44
C ALA A 57 -13.05 -7.60 -12.24
N ALA A 58 -13.78 -7.21 -13.28
CA ALA A 58 -15.22 -7.34 -13.40
C ALA A 58 -15.52 -7.92 -14.78
N GLY A 59 -15.66 -9.24 -14.87
CA GLY A 59 -15.58 -9.94 -16.16
C GLY A 59 -14.24 -9.66 -16.84
N ASN A 60 -14.27 -9.27 -18.12
CA ASN A 60 -13.08 -8.92 -18.89
C ASN A 60 -12.62 -7.45 -18.71
N ARG A 61 -13.29 -6.65 -17.88
CA ARG A 61 -12.83 -5.30 -17.53
C ARG A 61 -11.83 -5.39 -16.39
N ILE A 62 -10.61 -4.93 -16.63
CA ILE A 62 -9.57 -4.83 -15.61
C ILE A 62 -9.50 -3.39 -15.14
N LYS A 63 -9.54 -3.21 -13.82
CA LYS A 63 -9.45 -1.93 -13.13
C LYS A 63 -8.14 -1.86 -12.36
N LEU A 64 -7.35 -0.86 -12.68
CA LEU A 64 -6.11 -0.52 -12.01
C LEU A 64 -6.38 0.73 -11.21
N ASN A 65 -6.32 0.60 -9.90
CA ASN A 65 -6.06 1.75 -9.06
C ASN A 65 -4.55 2.02 -9.19
N ILE A 66 -4.15 3.16 -9.72
CA ILE A 66 -2.74 3.57 -9.87
C ILE A 66 -2.48 4.76 -8.94
N LEU A 67 -1.45 4.65 -8.10
CA LEU A 67 -1.04 5.73 -7.21
C LEU A 67 -0.51 6.92 -8.02
N GLY A 68 -0.83 8.14 -7.60
CA GLY A 68 -0.28 9.34 -8.21
C GLY A 68 1.24 9.40 -8.06
N LEU A 69 1.94 9.87 -9.09
CA LEU A 69 3.39 10.05 -9.06
C LEU A 69 3.72 11.54 -9.00
N LEU A 70 4.78 11.89 -8.27
CA LEU A 70 5.38 13.22 -8.36
C LEU A 70 6.52 13.19 -9.38
N ASP A 71 6.60 14.23 -10.20
CA ASP A 71 7.76 14.47 -11.04
C ASP A 71 8.94 14.91 -10.15
N PRO A 72 10.06 14.18 -10.12
CA PRO A 72 11.17 14.48 -9.22
C PRO A 72 11.90 15.80 -9.56
N THR A 73 11.73 16.31 -10.78
CA THR A 73 12.32 17.58 -11.23
C THR A 73 11.46 18.77 -10.82
N THR A 74 10.14 18.69 -11.07
CA THR A 74 9.23 19.82 -10.82
C THR A 74 8.56 19.78 -9.45
N GLN A 75 8.62 18.64 -8.77
CA GLN A 75 7.91 18.33 -7.53
C GLN A 75 6.38 18.48 -7.65
N GLN A 76 5.85 18.44 -8.87
CA GLN A 76 4.42 18.50 -9.14
C GLN A 76 3.85 17.10 -9.48
N PRO A 77 2.57 16.84 -9.19
CA PRO A 77 1.93 15.60 -9.62
C PRO A 77 1.94 15.43 -11.14
N ILE A 78 2.28 14.23 -11.60
CA ILE A 78 2.19 13.85 -13.01
C ILE A 78 0.73 13.60 -13.35
N ALA A 79 0.18 14.38 -14.28
CA ALA A 79 -1.18 14.15 -14.79
C ALA A 79 -1.18 13.03 -15.82
N PHE A 80 -1.68 11.84 -15.45
CA PHE A 80 -1.81 10.73 -16.40
C PHE A 80 -2.87 11.02 -17.46
N ASN A 81 -2.54 10.68 -18.70
CA ASN A 81 -3.34 10.92 -19.88
C ASN A 81 -3.15 9.80 -20.91
N TYR A 82 -4.27 9.36 -21.46
CA TYR A 82 -4.34 8.47 -22.62
C TYR A 82 -5.10 9.16 -23.76
N ASN A 83 -4.48 9.26 -24.93
CA ASN A 83 -5.09 9.87 -26.11
C ASN A 83 -5.59 8.78 -27.06
N ALA A 84 -6.88 8.45 -27.02
CA ALA A 84 -7.45 7.40 -27.86
C ALA A 84 -7.33 7.67 -29.37
N SER A 85 -7.29 8.93 -29.80
CA SER A 85 -7.15 9.31 -31.23
C SER A 85 -5.70 9.34 -31.71
N ASN A 86 -4.74 9.48 -30.78
CA ASN A 86 -3.31 9.39 -31.05
C ASN A 86 -2.61 8.72 -29.85
N PRO A 87 -2.69 7.39 -29.71
CA PRO A 87 -2.18 6.69 -28.54
C PRO A 87 -0.69 6.90 -28.29
N GLN A 88 0.11 7.13 -29.35
CA GLN A 88 1.54 7.44 -29.26
C GLN A 88 1.83 8.76 -28.51
N GLY A 89 0.87 9.70 -28.49
CA GLY A 89 0.95 10.96 -27.75
C GLY A 89 0.48 10.88 -26.29
N SER A 90 0.24 9.67 -25.78
CA SER A 90 -0.08 9.43 -24.36
C SER A 90 1.17 9.54 -23.49
N ASN A 91 0.99 9.72 -22.18
CA ASN A 91 2.08 9.62 -21.20
C ASN A 91 1.94 8.41 -20.26
N LEU A 92 0.85 7.67 -20.38
CA LEU A 92 0.59 6.42 -19.68
C LEU A 92 0.35 5.33 -20.72
N PHE A 93 1.06 4.22 -20.56
CA PHE A 93 0.91 3.03 -21.39
C PHE A 93 0.74 1.81 -20.49
N ILE A 94 -0.16 0.91 -20.88
CA ILE A 94 -0.29 -0.41 -20.26
C ILE A 94 -0.09 -1.44 -21.35
N GLU A 95 0.76 -2.42 -21.09
CA GLU A 95 0.93 -3.61 -21.92
C GLU A 95 0.50 -4.84 -21.12
N GLU A 96 -0.45 -5.63 -21.63
CA GLU A 96 -0.79 -6.94 -21.10
C GLU A 96 -0.23 -8.00 -22.04
N ASP A 97 0.66 -8.85 -21.55
CA ASP A 97 1.32 -9.91 -22.33
C ASP A 97 1.96 -9.41 -23.64
N GLY A 98 2.48 -8.19 -23.61
CA GLY A 98 3.12 -7.53 -24.75
C GLY A 98 2.15 -6.84 -25.72
N VAL A 99 0.85 -6.81 -25.42
CA VAL A 99 -0.16 -6.09 -26.19
C VAL A 99 -0.46 -4.75 -25.51
N VAL A 100 -0.22 -3.65 -26.22
CA VAL A 100 -0.59 -2.30 -25.76
C VAL A 100 -2.10 -2.19 -25.65
N LYS A 101 -2.59 -1.70 -24.52
CA LYS A 101 -4.01 -1.65 -24.20
C LYS A 101 -4.64 -0.31 -24.50
N GLY A 102 -5.89 -0.35 -24.95
CA GLY A 102 -6.76 0.83 -25.00
C GLY A 102 -7.24 1.18 -23.60
N LEU A 103 -7.08 2.45 -23.19
CA LEU A 103 -7.30 2.86 -21.79
C LEU A 103 -8.47 3.83 -21.64
N LYS A 104 -9.22 3.62 -20.57
CA LYS A 104 -10.02 4.66 -19.95
C LYS A 104 -9.30 5.14 -18.70
N VAL A 105 -8.96 6.43 -18.65
CA VAL A 105 -8.20 7.03 -17.54
C VAL A 105 -9.09 8.02 -16.81
N THR A 106 -9.39 7.74 -15.54
CA THR A 106 -10.27 8.58 -14.70
C THR A 106 -9.51 9.02 -13.46
N LYS A 107 -9.29 10.32 -13.29
CA LYS A 107 -8.69 10.85 -12.06
C LYS A 107 -9.61 10.62 -10.86
N VAL A 108 -9.03 10.34 -9.70
CA VAL A 108 -9.80 10.31 -8.44
C VAL A 108 -10.48 11.66 -8.20
N GLY A 109 -11.70 11.63 -7.69
CA GLY A 109 -12.47 12.85 -7.41
C GLY A 109 -13.87 12.57 -6.88
N THR A 110 -14.70 13.61 -6.82
CA THR A 110 -16.07 13.55 -6.31
C THR A 110 -16.95 12.70 -7.23
N GLY A 111 -17.07 11.40 -6.93
CA GLY A 111 -17.83 10.41 -7.71
C GLY A 111 -17.02 9.18 -8.16
N ASN A 112 -15.70 9.21 -8.04
CA ASN A 112 -14.80 8.07 -8.25
C ASN A 112 -13.70 8.11 -7.20
N VAL A 113 -14.06 7.75 -5.95
CA VAL A 113 -13.12 7.73 -4.83
C VAL A 113 -12.39 6.40 -4.86
N LEU A 114 -11.08 6.45 -5.03
CA LEU A 114 -10.24 5.26 -4.99
C LEU A 114 -9.90 4.91 -3.55
N THR A 115 -9.94 3.61 -3.27
CA THR A 115 -9.65 3.06 -1.97
C THR A 115 -8.14 3.08 -1.72
N ALA A 116 -7.72 3.49 -0.53
CA ALA A 116 -6.31 3.46 -0.12
C ALA A 116 -6.16 3.02 1.33
N ASP A 117 -5.17 2.19 1.58
CA ASP A 117 -4.85 1.64 2.90
C ASP A 117 -3.44 2.11 3.28
N VAL A 118 -3.34 2.77 4.42
CA VAL A 118 -2.09 3.37 4.90
C VAL A 118 -1.69 2.71 6.22
N VAL A 119 -0.49 2.15 6.28
CA VAL A 119 0.07 1.55 7.49
C VAL A 119 1.25 2.38 7.97
N PHE A 120 1.25 2.75 9.24
CA PHE A 120 2.40 3.40 9.87
C PHE A 120 3.23 2.32 10.58
N LEU A 121 4.50 2.20 10.21
CA LEU A 121 5.47 1.29 10.83
C LEU A 121 6.30 2.17 11.76
N VAL A 122 6.19 1.95 13.07
CA VAL A 122 6.74 2.88 14.06
C VAL A 122 7.70 2.13 14.98
N ASP A 123 8.93 2.62 15.00
CA ASP A 123 9.95 2.20 15.94
C ASP A 123 9.64 2.71 17.35
N ASN A 124 9.64 1.80 18.31
CA ASN A 124 9.42 2.02 19.73
C ASN A 124 10.71 1.80 20.54
N SER A 125 11.87 1.78 19.89
CA SER A 125 13.17 1.78 20.57
C SER A 125 13.29 2.97 21.53
N GLY A 126 14.12 2.82 22.57
CA GLY A 126 14.30 3.88 23.56
C GLY A 126 14.94 5.16 23.00
N SER A 127 15.64 5.07 21.88
CA SER A 127 16.25 6.22 21.20
C SER A 127 15.22 7.13 20.54
N MET A 128 14.06 6.59 20.16
CA MET A 128 12.91 7.33 19.60
C MET A 128 12.10 8.15 20.63
N ASP A 129 12.49 8.18 21.91
CA ASP A 129 11.71 8.80 22.98
C ASP A 129 11.45 10.31 22.76
N GLN A 130 12.39 11.01 22.13
CA GLN A 130 12.28 12.46 21.88
C GLN A 130 11.26 12.78 20.78
N GLU A 131 11.07 11.87 19.83
CA GLU A 131 10.25 12.07 18.64
C GLU A 131 8.88 11.40 18.72
N ALA A 132 8.72 10.36 19.55
CA ALA A 132 7.56 9.47 19.54
C ALA A 132 6.20 10.21 19.67
N ASP A 133 6.12 11.22 20.55
CA ASP A 133 4.91 12.03 20.72
C ASP A 133 4.60 12.88 19.46
N SER A 134 5.64 13.47 18.85
CA SER A 134 5.52 14.25 17.61
C SER A 134 5.13 13.37 16.42
N VAL A 135 5.72 12.17 16.31
CA VAL A 135 5.36 11.17 15.30
C VAL A 135 3.88 10.79 15.42
N ALA A 136 3.43 10.43 16.63
CA ALA A 136 2.03 10.08 16.85
C ALA A 136 1.07 11.24 16.55
N ALA A 137 1.40 12.47 16.96
CA ALA A 137 0.60 13.65 16.65
C ALA A 137 0.50 13.87 15.13
N SER A 138 1.62 13.75 14.40
CA SER A 138 1.65 13.92 12.94
C SER A 138 0.85 12.83 12.21
N ILE A 139 0.92 11.58 12.68
CA ILE A 139 0.10 10.47 12.17
C ILE A 139 -1.40 10.77 12.33
N ILE A 140 -1.81 11.22 13.53
CA ILE A 140 -3.21 11.57 13.81
C ILE A 140 -3.69 12.70 12.90
N GLU A 141 -2.90 13.76 12.80
CA GLU A 141 -3.24 14.93 11.98
C GLU A 141 -3.38 14.54 10.50
N PHE A 142 -2.47 13.71 10.01
CA PHE A 142 -2.46 13.22 8.63
C PHE A 142 -3.64 12.31 8.32
N ALA A 143 -3.94 11.34 9.20
CA ALA A 143 -5.06 10.43 9.01
C ALA A 143 -6.40 11.21 8.97
N ASN A 144 -6.56 12.19 9.87
CA ASN A 144 -7.73 13.07 9.85
C ASN A 144 -7.79 13.92 8.58
N PHE A 145 -6.66 14.46 8.12
CA PHE A 145 -6.59 15.25 6.90
C PHE A 145 -6.99 14.46 5.65
N LEU A 146 -6.47 13.25 5.48
CA LEU A 146 -6.80 12.40 4.33
C LEU A 146 -8.29 12.01 4.34
N GLN A 147 -8.83 11.64 5.50
CA GLN A 147 -10.24 11.30 5.62
C GLN A 147 -11.15 12.52 5.40
N ALA A 148 -10.76 13.70 5.89
CA ALA A 148 -11.49 14.95 5.68
C ALA A 148 -11.44 15.45 4.23
N SER A 149 -10.41 15.05 3.47
CA SER A 149 -10.28 15.33 2.04
C SER A 149 -11.19 14.45 1.16
N GLY A 150 -12.03 13.60 1.78
CA GLY A 150 -13.02 12.78 1.09
C GLY A 150 -12.43 11.52 0.44
N LEU A 151 -11.21 11.15 0.80
CA LEU A 151 -10.58 9.91 0.34
C LEU A 151 -11.18 8.70 1.07
N ASP A 152 -11.31 7.58 0.37
CA ASP A 152 -11.70 6.30 0.98
C ASP A 152 -10.48 5.61 1.59
N VAL A 153 -10.06 6.13 2.74
CA VAL A 153 -8.84 5.71 3.43
C VAL A 153 -9.12 4.90 4.70
N LYS A 154 -8.30 3.86 4.92
CA LYS A 154 -8.18 3.18 6.21
C LYS A 154 -6.73 3.21 6.68
N PHE A 155 -6.57 3.16 7.99
CA PHE A 155 -5.29 3.33 8.64
C PHE A 155 -4.98 2.16 9.55
N ALA A 156 -3.73 1.76 9.61
CA ALA A 156 -3.23 0.77 10.55
C ALA A 156 -1.87 1.19 11.11
N VAL A 157 -1.43 0.56 12.19
CA VAL A 157 -0.12 0.80 12.80
C VAL A 157 0.52 -0.52 13.15
N VAL A 158 1.80 -0.69 12.82
CA VAL A 158 2.65 -1.77 13.35
C VAL A 158 3.73 -1.11 14.20
N GLY A 159 3.78 -1.47 15.49
CA GLY A 159 4.87 -1.11 16.38
C GLY A 159 5.96 -2.18 16.34
N PHE A 160 7.22 -1.77 16.26
CA PHE A 160 8.39 -2.63 16.41
C PHE A 160 9.40 -1.99 17.36
N SER A 161 10.39 -2.73 17.86
CA SER A 161 11.38 -2.20 18.81
C SER A 161 12.69 -2.99 18.75
N VAL A 162 13.59 -2.70 19.69
CA VAL A 162 14.80 -3.47 20.00
C VAL A 162 14.52 -4.97 19.99
N SER A 163 15.53 -5.75 19.61
CA SER A 163 15.38 -7.20 19.36
C SER A 163 14.54 -7.55 18.12
N GLY A 164 13.96 -6.57 17.41
CA GLY A 164 13.24 -6.81 16.15
C GLY A 164 11.86 -7.45 16.34
N ASP A 165 11.27 -7.31 17.52
CA ASP A 165 9.94 -7.85 17.81
C ASP A 165 8.85 -6.89 17.31
N ILE A 166 7.76 -7.46 16.78
CA ILE A 166 6.51 -6.72 16.58
C ILE A 166 5.79 -6.62 17.92
N ASN A 167 5.89 -5.46 18.57
CA ASN A 167 5.46 -5.28 19.96
C ASN A 167 4.10 -4.58 20.10
N GLY A 168 3.46 -4.20 19.00
CA GLY A 168 2.11 -3.65 19.04
C GLY A 168 1.50 -3.35 17.68
N GLY A 169 0.26 -2.89 17.70
CA GLY A 169 -0.41 -2.46 16.48
C GLY A 169 -1.92 -2.41 16.56
N ILE A 170 -2.50 -1.85 15.51
CA ILE A 170 -3.94 -1.87 15.26
C ILE A 170 -4.17 -2.09 13.76
N ASN A 171 -5.01 -3.06 13.41
CA ASN A 171 -5.37 -3.35 12.02
C ASN A 171 -6.23 -2.22 11.42
N PHE A 172 -6.54 -2.31 10.13
CA PHE A 172 -7.22 -1.28 9.36
C PHE A 172 -8.48 -0.73 10.04
N THR A 173 -8.44 0.57 10.32
CA THR A 173 -9.42 1.26 11.14
C THR A 173 -9.67 2.69 10.63
N THR A 174 -10.54 3.43 11.31
CA THR A 174 -10.83 4.84 10.98
C THR A 174 -9.81 5.78 11.61
N ALA A 175 -9.67 7.00 11.09
CA ALA A 175 -8.80 8.01 11.70
C ALA A 175 -9.12 8.26 13.19
N GLN A 176 -10.41 8.20 13.56
CA GLN A 176 -10.84 8.32 14.95
C GLN A 176 -10.31 7.21 15.85
N LYS A 177 -10.44 5.94 15.42
CA LYS A 177 -9.98 4.78 16.20
C LYS A 177 -8.45 4.73 16.27
N LEU A 178 -7.77 5.10 15.17
CA LEU A 178 -6.32 5.30 15.15
C LEU A 178 -5.88 6.36 16.17
N SER A 179 -6.58 7.51 16.22
CA SER A 179 -6.32 8.56 17.19
C SER A 179 -6.52 8.08 18.64
N THR A 180 -7.59 7.34 18.91
CA THR A 180 -7.80 6.71 20.23
C THR A 180 -6.68 5.75 20.59
N TYR A 181 -6.22 4.93 19.64
CA TYR A 181 -5.09 4.04 19.83
C TYR A 181 -3.84 4.85 20.22
N LEU A 182 -3.40 5.78 19.37
CA LEU A 182 -2.16 6.55 19.58
C LEU A 182 -2.18 7.45 20.82
N ASN A 183 -3.36 7.90 21.28
CA ASN A 183 -3.51 8.73 22.49
C ASN A 183 -3.68 7.95 23.80
N ARG A 184 -3.69 6.61 23.78
CA ARG A 184 -3.82 5.81 25.01
C ARG A 184 -2.60 5.86 25.93
N SER A 185 -1.45 6.26 25.38
CA SER A 185 -0.15 6.31 26.05
C SER A 185 0.67 7.52 25.55
N THR A 186 1.90 7.66 26.03
CA THR A 186 2.87 8.70 25.65
C THR A 186 4.24 8.09 25.36
N GLY A 187 5.11 8.82 24.68
CA GLY A 187 6.45 8.34 24.30
C GLY A 187 6.38 7.10 23.40
N THR A 188 7.41 6.26 23.48
CA THR A 188 7.54 5.03 22.65
C THR A 188 6.40 4.03 22.87
N TYR A 189 5.71 4.08 24.02
CA TYR A 189 4.57 3.21 24.33
C TYR A 189 3.29 3.50 23.50
N ARG A 190 3.27 4.55 22.68
CA ARG A 190 2.07 4.91 21.89
C ARG A 190 1.67 3.86 20.86
N THR A 191 2.63 3.09 20.35
CA THR A 191 2.34 2.01 19.40
C THR A 191 2.56 0.61 19.96
N GLU A 192 2.85 0.48 21.26
CA GLU A 192 3.01 -0.80 21.96
C GLU A 192 1.71 -1.43 22.45
N GLY A 193 1.58 -2.74 22.29
CA GLY A 193 0.38 -3.50 22.62
C GLY A 193 -0.67 -3.44 21.51
N PHE A 194 -1.40 -4.54 21.35
CA PHE A 194 -2.36 -4.69 20.26
C PHE A 194 -3.75 -4.16 20.61
N SER A 195 -4.43 -3.55 19.64
CA SER A 195 -5.79 -3.03 19.80
C SER A 195 -6.68 -3.42 18.63
N GLY A 196 -7.99 -3.26 18.80
CA GLY A 196 -9.02 -3.73 17.87
C GLY A 196 -9.69 -5.03 18.32
N SER A 197 -10.71 -5.44 17.58
CA SER A 197 -11.45 -6.68 17.87
C SER A 197 -10.64 -7.95 17.60
N ASP A 198 -9.58 -7.84 16.81
CA ASP A 198 -8.65 -8.89 16.42
C ASP A 198 -7.32 -8.85 17.20
N SER A 199 -7.21 -8.02 18.25
CA SER A 199 -5.95 -7.78 18.97
C SER A 199 -5.28 -9.07 19.48
N ALA A 200 -6.03 -9.99 20.07
CA ALA A 200 -5.50 -11.26 20.57
C ALA A 200 -4.95 -12.15 19.43
N ALA A 201 -5.55 -12.09 18.24
CA ALA A 201 -5.06 -12.82 17.08
C ALA A 201 -3.80 -12.16 16.50
N LEU A 202 -3.75 -10.82 16.47
CA LEU A 202 -2.56 -10.07 16.06
C LEU A 202 -1.38 -10.33 16.99
N GLU A 203 -1.61 -10.29 18.30
CA GLU A 203 -0.60 -10.59 19.32
C GLU A 203 -0.06 -12.01 19.14
N ASN A 204 -0.94 -13.00 18.98
CA ASN A 204 -0.52 -14.37 18.72
C ASN A 204 0.28 -14.48 17.41
N ARG A 205 -0.11 -13.73 16.36
CA ARG A 205 0.61 -13.75 15.09
C ARG A 205 2.00 -13.12 15.21
N ALA A 206 2.12 -12.02 15.96
CA ALA A 206 3.38 -11.33 16.23
C ALA A 206 4.37 -12.21 16.99
N LEU A 207 3.92 -12.88 18.05
CA LEU A 207 4.73 -13.84 18.82
C LEU A 207 5.32 -14.99 17.98
N ASN A 208 4.69 -15.30 16.86
CA ASN A 208 5.10 -16.38 15.96
C ASN A 208 5.60 -15.87 14.60
N PHE A 209 5.88 -14.57 14.46
CA PHE A 209 6.21 -13.99 13.15
C PHE A 209 7.67 -14.20 12.76
N GLY A 210 8.58 -14.08 13.72
CA GLY A 210 10.02 -14.18 13.51
C GLY A 210 10.78 -13.27 14.45
N TYR A 211 12.07 -13.13 14.20
CA TYR A 211 13.00 -12.32 14.98
C TYR A 211 14.06 -11.76 14.03
N ALA A 212 14.28 -10.44 14.03
CA ALA A 212 15.25 -9.80 13.15
C ALA A 212 16.66 -9.66 13.76
N GLY A 213 16.77 -9.73 15.08
CA GLY A 213 18.03 -9.47 15.79
C GLY A 213 17.99 -8.16 16.55
N ASP A 214 17.56 -7.10 15.88
CA ASP A 214 17.42 -5.75 16.44
C ASP A 214 16.37 -4.94 15.64
N GLU A 215 16.30 -3.62 15.83
CA GLU A 215 15.38 -2.73 15.13
C GLU A 215 15.35 -2.98 13.62
N ASN A 216 14.18 -3.36 13.12
CA ASN A 216 14.04 -3.72 11.71
C ASN A 216 12.66 -3.35 11.16
N GLY A 217 12.61 -2.16 10.53
CA GLY A 217 11.40 -1.67 9.87
C GLY A 217 10.91 -2.54 8.72
N VAL A 218 11.78 -3.34 8.09
CA VAL A 218 11.40 -4.28 7.03
C VAL A 218 10.58 -5.44 7.59
N MET A 219 10.90 -5.96 8.77
CA MET A 219 10.09 -6.97 9.43
C MET A 219 8.68 -6.45 9.75
N ALA A 220 8.57 -5.20 10.18
CA ALA A 220 7.28 -4.54 10.38
C ALA A 220 6.47 -4.40 9.07
N ALA A 221 7.14 -4.07 7.96
CA ALA A 221 6.52 -4.01 6.64
C ALA A 221 5.99 -5.38 6.20
N PHE A 222 6.74 -6.46 6.40
CA PHE A 222 6.28 -7.82 6.11
C PHE A 222 5.14 -8.28 7.01
N PHE A 223 5.15 -7.89 8.30
CA PHE A 223 4.04 -8.15 9.20
C PHE A 223 2.77 -7.50 8.67
N ALA A 224 2.82 -6.21 8.34
CA ALA A 224 1.69 -5.50 7.75
C ALA A 224 1.21 -6.13 6.44
N ASP A 225 2.12 -6.47 5.51
CA ASP A 225 1.74 -7.04 4.21
C ASP A 225 1.05 -8.40 4.32
N SER A 226 1.49 -9.25 5.25
CA SER A 226 1.05 -10.64 5.36
C SER A 226 -0.05 -10.88 6.41
N VAL A 227 -0.20 -9.99 7.39
CA VAL A 227 -1.13 -10.18 8.52
C VAL A 227 -2.35 -9.25 8.42
N TYR A 228 -2.19 -8.02 7.93
CA TYR A 228 -3.30 -7.06 7.90
C TYR A 228 -4.27 -7.30 6.75
N SER A 229 -5.53 -6.93 6.99
CA SER A 229 -6.65 -7.23 6.10
C SER A 229 -6.82 -6.14 5.04
N TRP A 230 -5.84 -6.01 4.15
CA TRP A 230 -5.86 -5.06 3.04
C TRP A 230 -7.16 -5.17 2.24
N ARG A 231 -7.81 -4.03 1.98
CA ARG A 231 -9.04 -4.00 1.20
C ARG A 231 -8.75 -4.36 -0.26
N PRO A 232 -9.56 -5.20 -0.91
CA PRO A 232 -9.40 -5.51 -2.33
C PRO A 232 -9.34 -4.24 -3.19
N GLY A 233 -8.34 -4.14 -4.07
CA GLY A 233 -8.17 -2.99 -4.96
C GLY A 233 -7.73 -1.67 -4.28
N ALA A 234 -7.42 -1.69 -2.98
CA ALA A 234 -6.88 -0.52 -2.29
C ALA A 234 -5.40 -0.30 -2.61
N GLN A 235 -5.01 0.96 -2.82
CA GLN A 235 -3.59 1.32 -2.81
C GLN A 235 -2.97 0.91 -1.49
N ARG A 236 -1.77 0.32 -1.55
CA ARG A 236 -1.04 -0.08 -0.35
C ARG A 236 0.10 0.90 -0.10
N VAL A 237 0.00 1.66 0.97
CA VAL A 237 1.02 2.63 1.37
C VAL A 237 1.50 2.29 2.78
N MET A 238 2.81 2.31 2.97
CA MET A 238 3.44 2.22 4.29
C MET A 238 4.28 3.46 4.54
N VAL A 239 4.32 3.92 5.79
CA VAL A 239 5.21 4.99 6.25
C VAL A 239 6.01 4.48 7.44
N LEU A 240 7.31 4.28 7.23
CA LEU A 240 8.28 3.83 8.22
C LEU A 240 8.86 5.01 8.98
N PHE A 241 8.88 4.94 10.31
CA PHE A 241 9.54 5.88 11.21
C PHE A 241 10.57 5.11 12.04
N THR A 242 11.83 5.54 11.99
CA THR A 242 12.93 4.96 12.77
C THR A 242 14.12 5.90 12.79
N ASP A 243 15.00 5.76 13.77
CA ASP A 243 16.32 6.37 13.86
C ASP A 243 17.46 5.34 13.71
N GLU A 244 17.10 4.07 13.50
CA GLU A 244 18.02 2.93 13.43
C GLU A 244 18.12 2.33 12.01
N PRO A 245 19.21 1.61 11.69
CA PRO A 245 19.34 0.87 10.44
C PRO A 245 18.23 -0.17 10.27
N THR A 246 18.09 -0.73 9.06
CA THR A 246 17.47 -2.05 8.92
C THR A 246 18.46 -3.07 9.48
N GLN A 247 18.36 -3.38 10.78
CA GLN A 247 19.28 -4.29 11.45
C GLN A 247 18.82 -5.73 11.27
N ASN A 248 19.68 -6.56 10.70
CA ASN A 248 19.39 -7.97 10.51
C ASN A 248 20.57 -8.83 10.97
N MET A 249 20.25 -9.89 11.70
CA MET A 249 21.24 -10.70 12.40
C MET A 249 22.17 -11.50 11.47
N ASP A 250 21.72 -11.86 10.26
CA ASP A 250 22.38 -12.86 9.41
C ASP A 250 22.72 -12.38 8.00
N GLY A 251 22.39 -11.15 7.62
CA GLY A 251 22.63 -10.62 6.28
C GLY A 251 21.68 -11.17 5.22
N ILE A 252 20.67 -11.97 5.60
CA ILE A 252 19.87 -12.79 4.68
C ILE A 252 18.37 -12.53 4.88
N HIS A 253 17.89 -12.52 6.11
CA HIS A 253 16.47 -12.32 6.43
C HIS A 253 16.17 -10.88 6.85
N TRP A 254 14.95 -10.43 6.58
CA TRP A 254 14.46 -9.09 6.93
C TRP A 254 15.31 -7.97 6.31
N THR A 255 15.79 -8.20 5.10
CA THR A 255 16.68 -7.28 4.39
C THR A 255 15.92 -6.33 3.46
N ASN A 256 16.51 -5.19 3.17
CA ASN A 256 16.01 -4.25 2.17
C ASN A 256 15.83 -4.96 0.81
N ALA A 257 16.78 -5.81 0.41
CA ALA A 257 16.70 -6.57 -0.83
C ALA A 257 15.46 -7.47 -0.90
N GLN A 258 15.11 -8.15 0.21
CA GLN A 258 13.88 -8.94 0.30
C GLN A 258 12.64 -8.06 0.19
N ALA A 259 12.59 -6.93 0.90
CA ALA A 259 11.47 -5.98 0.82
C ALA A 259 11.30 -5.47 -0.63
N CYS A 260 12.39 -5.08 -1.29
CA CYS A 260 12.38 -4.65 -2.68
C CYS A 260 11.83 -5.75 -3.61
N SER A 261 12.25 -7.00 -3.42
CA SER A 261 11.80 -8.10 -4.28
C SER A 261 10.32 -8.44 -4.11
N LEU A 262 9.78 -8.33 -2.89
CA LEU A 262 8.45 -8.83 -2.56
C LEU A 262 7.37 -7.75 -2.50
N LEU A 263 7.76 -6.50 -2.23
CA LEU A 263 6.84 -5.39 -2.02
C LEU A 263 6.85 -4.36 -3.17
N SER A 264 7.90 -4.33 -4.01
CA SER A 264 7.95 -3.39 -5.15
C SER A 264 6.75 -3.57 -6.09
N GLY A 265 6.14 -2.45 -6.49
CA GLY A 265 4.90 -2.40 -7.27
C GLY A 265 3.63 -2.75 -6.47
N LYS A 266 3.72 -3.63 -5.47
CA LYS A 266 2.60 -4.06 -4.62
C LYS A 266 2.26 -3.02 -3.54
N THR A 267 3.29 -2.48 -2.90
CA THR A 267 3.19 -1.52 -1.79
C THR A 267 4.25 -0.45 -1.98
N THR A 268 3.89 0.80 -1.70
CA THR A 268 4.83 1.93 -1.68
C THR A 268 5.23 2.23 -0.23
N ILE A 269 6.53 2.23 0.08
CA ILE A 269 7.04 2.48 1.43
C ILE A 269 7.72 3.85 1.46
N HIS A 270 7.29 4.75 2.34
CA HIS A 270 7.95 6.03 2.60
C HIS A 270 8.71 5.95 3.91
N THR A 271 9.91 6.52 4.00
CA THR A 271 10.74 6.44 5.22
C THR A 271 10.97 7.82 5.82
N ILE A 272 10.69 7.99 7.10
CA ILE A 272 11.09 9.14 7.90
C ILE A 272 12.19 8.67 8.84
N TYR A 273 13.36 9.28 8.71
CA TYR A 273 14.55 8.89 9.45
C TYR A 273 15.01 10.02 10.38
N SER A 274 15.09 9.75 11.68
CA SER A 274 15.40 10.74 12.72
C SER A 274 16.76 10.51 13.40
N SER A 275 17.86 10.58 12.65
CA SER A 275 19.19 10.54 13.27
C SER A 275 20.29 11.09 12.37
N ASP A 276 21.46 11.34 12.96
CA ASP A 276 22.69 11.53 12.22
C ASP A 276 23.20 10.20 11.67
N THR A 277 23.12 10.06 10.35
CA THR A 277 23.57 8.86 9.62
C THR A 277 25.09 8.61 9.70
N THR A 278 25.89 9.55 10.19
CA THR A 278 27.36 9.45 10.20
C THR A 278 27.91 8.48 11.25
N TYR A 279 27.11 8.11 12.26
CA TYR A 279 27.55 7.18 13.29
C TYR A 279 27.47 5.70 12.85
N TYR A 280 26.70 5.39 11.79
CA TYR A 280 26.48 4.01 11.36
C TYR A 280 27.50 3.54 10.32
N SER A 281 27.93 2.28 10.49
CA SER A 281 28.70 1.55 9.48
C SER A 281 27.76 0.72 8.60
N TRP A 282 27.41 1.25 7.44
CA TRP A 282 26.49 0.62 6.49
C TRP A 282 27.07 -0.68 5.91
N ASN A 283 26.38 -1.79 6.13
CA ASN A 283 26.78 -3.11 5.65
C ASN A 283 25.55 -4.04 5.56
N GLN A 284 25.73 -5.29 5.17
CA GLN A 284 24.62 -6.25 4.99
C GLN A 284 23.80 -6.53 6.27
N TYR A 285 24.36 -6.29 7.46
CA TYR A 285 23.68 -6.45 8.75
C TYR A 285 23.03 -5.15 9.24
N ASN A 286 23.45 -3.99 8.71
CA ASN A 286 22.96 -2.66 9.05
C ASN A 286 22.72 -1.88 7.76
N GLU A 287 21.59 -2.16 7.11
CA GLU A 287 21.26 -1.54 5.83
C GLU A 287 20.58 -0.18 6.05
N ARG A 288 20.63 0.70 5.04
CA ARG A 288 19.97 2.00 5.13
C ARG A 288 18.46 1.83 5.01
N PRO A 289 17.64 2.14 6.02
CA PRO A 289 16.22 1.84 5.98
C PRO A 289 15.50 2.59 4.86
N TRP A 290 15.96 3.78 4.48
CA TRP A 290 15.34 4.55 3.40
C TRP A 290 15.57 3.97 1.98
N GLU A 291 16.47 3.00 1.80
CA GLU A 291 16.67 2.37 0.49
C GLU A 291 15.45 1.55 0.05
N VAL A 292 14.63 1.03 0.98
CA VAL A 292 13.36 0.36 0.61
C VAL A 292 12.36 1.33 0.00
N SER A 293 12.43 2.62 0.35
CA SER A 293 11.58 3.63 -0.28
C SER A 293 11.90 3.80 -1.75
N LEU A 294 13.17 3.75 -2.13
CA LEU A 294 13.59 3.92 -3.52
C LEU A 294 13.05 2.78 -4.41
N CYS A 295 13.18 1.53 -3.97
CA CYS A 295 12.79 0.38 -4.77
C CYS A 295 11.27 0.09 -4.76
N THR A 296 10.52 0.67 -3.81
CA THR A 296 9.06 0.55 -3.73
C THR A 296 8.33 1.77 -4.31
N GLY A 297 9.08 2.75 -4.83
CA GLY A 297 8.53 3.96 -5.45
C GLY A 297 8.09 5.03 -4.46
N GLY A 298 8.48 4.88 -3.20
CA GLY A 298 8.22 5.86 -2.15
C GLY A 298 9.29 6.94 -2.06
N THR A 299 9.23 7.69 -0.98
CA THR A 299 10.11 8.84 -0.72
C THR A 299 10.64 8.75 0.69
N TYR A 300 11.79 9.38 0.95
CA TYR A 300 12.30 9.47 2.30
C TYR A 300 12.58 10.92 2.72
N LYS A 301 12.53 11.17 4.02
CA LYS A 301 12.83 12.47 4.63
C LYS A 301 13.66 12.26 5.90
N PHE A 302 14.75 13.01 6.00
CA PHE A 302 15.51 13.14 7.23
C PHE A 302 14.89 14.23 8.10
N ILE A 303 14.75 13.97 9.40
CA ILE A 303 14.27 14.93 10.38
C ILE A 303 15.26 15.04 11.55
N PRO A 304 15.25 16.16 12.30
CA PRO A 304 16.01 16.26 13.55
C PRO A 304 15.54 15.23 14.59
N SER A 305 16.40 14.92 15.56
CA SER A 305 16.14 13.92 16.62
C SER A 305 15.11 14.34 17.67
N ASP A 306 14.50 15.51 17.53
CA ASP A 306 13.34 15.93 18.34
C ASP A 306 12.06 16.00 17.48
N ALA A 307 12.16 15.55 16.23
CA ALA A 307 11.15 15.66 15.19
C ALA A 307 10.59 17.09 15.02
N ALA A 308 11.39 18.13 15.34
CA ALA A 308 10.97 19.50 15.17
C ALA A 308 10.54 19.79 13.72
N GLY A 309 9.30 20.25 13.55
CA GLY A 309 8.72 20.55 12.24
C GLY A 309 8.23 19.33 11.45
N LEU A 310 8.08 18.16 12.08
CA LEU A 310 7.52 16.99 11.42
C LEU A 310 6.03 17.19 11.07
N SER A 311 5.75 17.30 9.77
CA SER A 311 4.41 17.26 9.19
C SER A 311 4.37 16.20 8.09
N LEU A 312 3.53 15.17 8.27
CA LEU A 312 3.30 14.17 7.22
C LEU A 312 2.51 14.73 6.03
N LYS A 313 1.86 15.89 6.19
CA LYS A 313 1.20 16.59 5.08
C LYS A 313 2.22 17.09 4.05
N ASP A 314 3.46 17.28 4.48
CA ASP A 314 4.56 17.71 3.61
C ASP A 314 5.17 16.51 2.86
N LEU A 315 4.81 15.27 3.23
CA LEU A 315 5.22 14.12 2.46
C LEU A 315 4.46 14.07 1.13
N PRO A 316 5.14 13.67 0.05
CA PRO A 316 4.53 13.34 -1.24
C PRO A 316 3.33 12.41 -1.19
N VAL A 317 3.13 11.67 -0.10
CA VAL A 317 2.06 10.69 0.12
C VAL A 317 0.67 11.29 -0.06
N ALA A 318 0.37 12.42 0.58
CA ALA A 318 -0.95 13.05 0.44
C ALA A 318 -1.21 13.50 -0.99
N GLY A 319 -0.20 14.11 -1.63
CA GLY A 319 -0.25 14.49 -3.03
C GLY A 319 -0.48 13.30 -3.95
N ALA A 320 0.27 12.20 -3.75
CA ALA A 320 0.15 10.97 -4.51
C ALA A 320 -1.24 10.33 -4.38
N LEU A 321 -1.75 10.21 -3.15
CA LEU A 321 -3.09 9.66 -2.88
C LEU A 321 -4.19 10.54 -3.53
N ALA A 322 -4.11 11.85 -3.38
CA ALA A 322 -5.07 12.79 -3.99
C ALA A 322 -4.96 12.89 -5.52
N ASN A 323 -3.86 12.41 -6.11
CA ASN A 323 -3.63 12.40 -7.56
C ASN A 323 -3.57 10.98 -8.13
N SER A 324 -4.23 10.02 -7.47
CA SER A 324 -4.38 8.66 -7.99
C SER A 324 -5.37 8.61 -9.16
N TYR A 325 -5.26 7.57 -9.98
CA TYR A 325 -6.08 7.36 -11.17
C TYR A 325 -6.67 5.96 -11.20
N LEU A 326 -7.94 5.87 -11.57
CA LEU A 326 -8.55 4.63 -12.01
C LEU A 326 -8.26 4.48 -13.49
N VAL A 327 -7.54 3.43 -13.86
CA VAL A 327 -7.24 3.09 -15.25
C VAL A 327 -7.91 1.77 -15.57
N GLU A 328 -8.71 1.77 -16.62
CA GLU A 328 -9.49 0.60 -17.03
C GLU A 328 -9.09 0.17 -18.43
N TYR A 329 -8.95 -1.13 -18.65
CA TYR A 329 -8.79 -1.72 -19.97
C TYR A 329 -9.57 -3.05 -20.08
N VAL A 330 -9.71 -3.56 -21.30
CA VAL A 330 -10.36 -4.85 -21.56
C VAL A 330 -9.33 -5.94 -21.78
N THR A 331 -9.30 -6.96 -20.93
CA THR A 331 -8.47 -8.15 -21.15
C THR A 331 -9.12 -9.10 -22.15
N SER A 332 -8.29 -9.89 -22.84
CA SER A 332 -8.77 -10.97 -23.71
C SER A 332 -9.01 -12.28 -22.97
N GLN A 333 -8.45 -12.45 -21.76
CA GLN A 333 -8.54 -13.68 -20.98
C GLN A 333 -8.67 -13.37 -19.49
N THR A 334 -9.50 -14.12 -18.79
CA THR A 334 -9.66 -14.05 -17.33
C THR A 334 -9.41 -15.43 -16.72
N GLY A 335 -9.19 -15.47 -15.40
CA GLY A 335 -8.76 -16.65 -14.66
C GLY A 335 -7.33 -17.11 -14.97
N LYS A 336 -6.47 -16.23 -15.51
CA LYS A 336 -5.10 -16.58 -15.91
C LYS A 336 -4.07 -15.59 -15.37
N ALA A 337 -2.82 -16.06 -15.30
CA ALA A 337 -1.70 -15.21 -15.00
C ALA A 337 -1.33 -14.36 -16.22
N HIS A 338 -1.15 -13.06 -15.98
CA HIS A 338 -0.79 -12.05 -16.96
C HIS A 338 0.46 -11.31 -16.52
N THR A 339 1.30 -10.95 -17.48
CA THR A 339 2.37 -9.97 -17.28
C THR A 339 1.86 -8.61 -17.72
N VAL A 340 1.62 -7.72 -16.76
CA VAL A 340 1.17 -6.35 -17.05
C VAL A 340 2.33 -5.38 -16.83
N LYS A 341 2.68 -4.58 -17.82
CA LYS A 341 3.62 -3.47 -17.69
C LYS A 341 2.88 -2.15 -17.65
N VAL A 342 3.20 -1.33 -16.67
CA VAL A 342 2.71 0.05 -16.57
C VAL A 342 3.89 0.98 -16.81
N THR A 343 3.82 1.79 -17.85
CA THR A 343 4.87 2.74 -18.23
C THR A 343 4.33 4.15 -18.17
N VAL A 344 5.05 5.02 -17.45
CA VAL A 344 4.80 6.46 -17.40
C VAL A 344 5.96 7.17 -18.08
N PHE A 345 5.66 8.14 -18.97
CA PHE A 345 6.68 8.82 -19.75
C PHE A 345 6.37 10.31 -19.98
N THR A 346 7.22 11.18 -19.47
CA THR A 346 7.23 12.63 -19.70
C THR A 346 8.64 13.10 -20.12
N SER A 347 8.77 14.39 -20.44
CA SER A 347 10.06 14.99 -20.77
C SER A 347 11.06 14.95 -19.62
N THR A 348 10.61 14.96 -18.36
CA THR A 348 11.43 15.07 -17.15
C THR A 348 11.33 13.86 -16.21
N ALA A 349 10.33 13.00 -16.41
CA ALA A 349 10.11 11.81 -15.59
C ALA A 349 9.75 10.61 -16.47
N ASP A 350 10.37 9.46 -16.24
CA ASP A 350 9.92 8.20 -16.84
C ASP A 350 10.21 7.00 -15.93
N GLY A 351 9.42 5.94 -16.11
CA GLY A 351 9.50 4.75 -15.31
C GLY A 351 8.56 3.65 -15.79
N VAL A 352 8.92 2.41 -15.50
CA VAL A 352 8.14 1.23 -15.84
C VAL A 352 8.10 0.28 -14.66
N GLN A 353 6.93 -0.29 -14.38
CA GLN A 353 6.78 -1.37 -13.43
C GLN A 353 6.11 -2.56 -14.10
N THR A 354 6.65 -3.76 -13.85
CA THR A 354 6.06 -5.03 -14.32
C THR A 354 5.36 -5.72 -13.16
N PHE A 355 4.13 -6.17 -13.41
CA PHE A 355 3.26 -6.84 -12.47
C PHE A 355 2.95 -8.23 -13.01
N ASN A 356 3.08 -9.25 -12.15
CA ASN A 356 2.58 -10.59 -12.42
C ASN A 356 1.29 -10.78 -11.63
N VAL A 357 0.17 -10.76 -12.34
CA VAL A 357 -1.17 -10.69 -11.73
C VAL A 357 -2.05 -11.79 -12.29
N THR A 358 -2.98 -12.29 -11.46
CA THR A 358 -4.00 -13.24 -11.89
C THR A 358 -5.35 -12.61 -11.61
N TYR A 359 -6.17 -12.53 -12.65
CA TYR A 359 -7.55 -12.08 -12.61
C TYR A 359 -8.36 -12.85 -13.65
#